data_AF-A0A7X0AJ10-F1
#
_entry.id   AF-A0A7X0AJ10-F1
#
_cell.length_a   1.000
_cell.length_b   1.000
_cell.length_c   1.000
_cell.angle_alpha   90.00
_cell.angle_beta   90.00
_cell.angle_gamma   90.00
#
_symmetry.space_group_name_H-M   'P 1'
#
loop_
_entity.id
_entity.type
_entity.pdbx_description
1 polymer ?
#
loop_
_entity_poly.entity_id
_entity_poly.type
_entity_poly.pdbx_seq_one_letter_code
_entity_poly.pdbx_strand_id
1 'polypeptide(L)'
;MPTDAHGIQGLLARRVGEGAAPTTIAAAAVSIWHDIDVALAPIIGQPGVAALYKRSLYLTLADHSCLVTAYEGSLRPGEFAGLDIALSQQTPAEASAAIIALLNTFHDLLTHLIGGSLLERLLRSVRDKPFSGDAVKDTSP
;
A
#
# COMPACT_ATOMS: atom_id res chain seq x y z
N MET A 1 -1.44 12.22 16.33
CA MET A 1 -1.84 11.03 17.12
C MET A 1 -0.99 9.87 16.62
N PRO A 2 0.02 9.37 17.36
CA PRO A 2 0.87 8.29 16.88
C PRO A 2 0.31 6.95 17.39
N THR A 3 -0.60 6.32 16.64
CA THR A 3 -1.23 5.06 17.08
C THR A 3 -0.96 3.87 16.14
N ASP A 4 -0.21 4.05 15.06
CA ASP A 4 -0.24 3.04 13.99
C ASP A 4 0.97 2.09 14.01
N ALA A 5 2.10 2.52 14.59
CA ALA A 5 3.34 1.73 14.67
C ALA A 5 3.17 0.43 15.48
N HIS A 6 2.42 0.49 16.59
CA HIS A 6 2.17 -0.67 17.46
C HIS A 6 1.25 -1.71 16.78
N GLY A 7 0.33 -1.27 15.91
CA GLY A 7 -0.56 -2.15 15.17
C GLY A 7 0.18 -2.98 14.12
N ILE A 8 1.07 -2.33 13.35
CA ILE A 8 1.89 -2.99 12.32
C ILE A 8 2.91 -3.94 12.95
N GLN A 9 3.54 -3.55 14.06
CA GLN A 9 4.41 -4.44 14.84
C GLN A 9 3.64 -5.66 15.36
N GLY A 10 2.44 -5.47 15.91
CA GLY A 10 1.58 -6.57 16.38
C GLY A 10 1.15 -7.51 15.25
N LEU A 11 0.86 -6.98 14.06
CA LEU A 11 0.53 -7.78 12.88
C LEU A 11 1.68 -8.69 12.47
N LEU A 12 2.91 -8.15 12.43
CA LEU A 12 4.11 -8.92 12.10
C LEU A 12 4.43 -9.96 13.18
N ALA A 13 4.39 -9.58 14.46
CA ALA A 13 4.61 -10.50 15.57
C ALA A 13 3.57 -11.63 15.63
N ARG A 14 2.33 -11.42 15.16
CA ARG A 14 1.34 -12.49 15.05
C ARG A 14 1.68 -13.51 13.95
N ARG A 15 2.36 -13.08 12.88
CA ARG A 15 2.74 -13.94 11.75
C ARG A 15 4.10 -14.61 11.94
N VAL A 16 4.93 -14.05 12.82
CA VAL A 16 6.33 -14.43 12.99
C VAL A 16 6.56 -14.74 14.47
N GLY A 17 6.98 -15.97 14.80
CA GLY A 17 7.34 -16.32 16.17
C GLY A 17 8.52 -15.49 16.70
N GLU A 18 8.62 -15.32 18.02
CA GLU A 18 9.78 -14.64 18.61
C GLU A 18 11.10 -15.27 18.15
N GLY A 19 12.03 -14.45 17.66
CA GLY A 19 13.35 -14.91 17.19
C GLY A 19 13.35 -15.58 15.81
N ALA A 20 12.31 -15.39 15.00
CA ALA A 20 12.25 -16.03 13.68
C ALA A 20 13.39 -15.62 12.74
N ALA A 21 13.71 -16.54 11.84
CA ALA A 21 14.72 -16.33 10.81
C ALA A 21 14.29 -15.22 9.82
N PRO A 22 15.25 -14.56 9.15
CA PRO A 22 14.96 -13.52 8.15
C PRO A 22 14.03 -14.00 7.04
N THR A 23 14.17 -15.27 6.63
CA THR A 23 13.31 -15.91 5.63
C THR A 23 11.85 -16.05 6.08
N THR A 24 11.61 -16.28 7.37
CA THR A 24 10.25 -16.30 7.93
C THR A 24 9.63 -14.90 7.93
N ILE A 25 10.43 -13.88 8.26
CA ILE A 25 10.01 -12.48 8.19
C ILE A 25 9.70 -12.08 6.74
N ALA A 26 10.55 -12.48 5.80
CA ALA A 26 10.37 -12.25 4.36
C ALA A 26 9.08 -12.89 3.84
N ALA A 27 8.83 -14.16 4.16
CA ALA A 27 7.59 -14.85 3.78
C ALA A 27 6.35 -14.18 4.39
N ALA A 28 6.42 -13.78 5.66
CA ALA A 28 5.33 -13.06 6.32
C ALA A 28 5.07 -11.70 5.67
N ALA A 29 6.12 -10.97 5.29
CA ALA A 29 6.03 -9.70 4.59
C ALA A 29 5.33 -9.86 3.24
N VAL A 30 5.75 -10.82 2.42
CA VAL A 30 5.12 -11.13 1.12
C VAL A 30 3.65 -11.48 1.30
N SER A 31 3.34 -12.31 2.30
CA SER A 31 1.95 -12.67 2.61
C SER A 31 1.09 -11.46 3.00
N ILE A 32 1.62 -10.54 3.82
CA ILE A 32 0.93 -9.29 4.16
C ILE A 32 0.67 -8.45 2.91
N TRP A 33 1.66 -8.30 2.03
CA TRP A 33 1.52 -7.51 0.81
C TRP A 33 0.53 -8.10 -0.19
N HIS A 34 0.44 -9.44 -0.29
CA HIS A 34 -0.62 -10.10 -1.04
C HIS A 34 -2.01 -9.83 -0.43
N ASP A 35 -2.16 -9.90 0.88
CA ASP A 35 -3.44 -9.60 1.54
C ASP A 35 -3.86 -8.13 1.29
N ILE A 36 -2.91 -7.20 1.32
CA ILE A 36 -3.12 -5.78 0.99
C ILE A 36 -3.56 -5.63 -0.48
N ASP A 37 -2.89 -6.28 -1.43
CA ASP A 37 -3.26 -6.22 -2.85
C ASP A 37 -4.68 -6.75 -3.09
N VAL A 38 -5.00 -7.92 -2.53
CA VAL A 38 -6.34 -8.51 -2.62
C VAL A 38 -7.41 -7.61 -2.00
N ALA A 39 -7.13 -6.99 -0.85
CA ALA A 39 -8.10 -6.14 -0.16
C ALA A 39 -8.32 -4.78 -0.85
N LEU A 40 -7.26 -4.18 -1.40
CA LEU A 40 -7.31 -2.81 -1.93
C LEU A 40 -7.51 -2.74 -3.44
N ALA A 41 -7.13 -3.77 -4.20
CA ALA A 41 -7.34 -3.79 -5.64
C ALA A 41 -8.81 -3.54 -6.06
N PRO A 42 -9.85 -4.04 -5.37
CA PRO A 42 -11.23 -3.70 -5.70
C PRO A 42 -11.61 -2.22 -5.50
N ILE A 43 -10.88 -1.49 -4.65
CA ILE A 43 -11.19 -0.11 -4.26
C ILE A 43 -10.45 0.89 -5.15
N ILE A 44 -9.15 0.66 -5.36
CA ILE A 44 -8.26 1.61 -6.05
C ILE A 44 -7.64 1.04 -7.33
N GLY A 45 -7.95 -0.21 -7.67
CA GLY A 45 -7.36 -0.95 -8.80
C GLY A 45 -5.97 -1.50 -8.48
N GLN A 46 -5.61 -2.63 -9.10
CA GLN A 46 -4.26 -3.20 -9.01
C GLN A 46 -3.14 -2.20 -9.41
N PRO A 47 -3.29 -1.39 -10.48
CA PRO A 47 -2.29 -0.37 -10.79
C PRO A 47 -2.13 0.68 -9.68
N GLY A 48 -3.21 1.00 -8.96
CA GLY A 48 -3.19 1.92 -7.82
C GLY A 48 -2.41 1.35 -6.63
N VAL A 49 -2.66 0.08 -6.29
CA VAL A 49 -1.89 -0.61 -5.25
C VAL A 49 -0.42 -0.69 -5.63
N ALA A 50 -0.11 -1.09 -6.87
CA ALA A 50 1.27 -1.19 -7.36
C ALA A 50 2.01 0.15 -7.32
N ALA A 51 1.36 1.26 -7.72
CA ALA A 51 1.93 2.59 -7.65
C ALA A 51 2.23 3.00 -6.20
N LEU A 52 1.33 2.70 -5.27
CA LEU A 52 1.53 3.00 -3.84
C LEU A 52 2.64 2.16 -3.22
N TYR A 53 2.68 0.86 -3.53
CA TYR A 53 3.75 -0.02 -3.09
C TYR A 53 5.12 0.48 -3.57
N LYS A 54 5.25 0.80 -4.87
CA LYS A 54 6.49 1.33 -5.45
C LYS A 54 6.89 2.68 -4.85
N ARG A 55 5.91 3.57 -4.60
CA ARG A 55 6.15 4.86 -3.93
C ARG A 55 6.62 4.67 -2.49
N SER A 56 6.04 3.70 -1.79
CA SER A 56 6.42 3.36 -0.41
C SER A 56 7.85 2.86 -0.36
N LEU A 57 8.21 1.93 -1.25
CA LEU A 57 9.58 1.45 -1.41
C LEU A 57 10.55 2.60 -1.66
N TYR A 58 10.27 3.47 -2.63
CA TYR A 58 11.13 4.61 -2.95
C TYR A 58 11.42 5.50 -1.73
N LEU A 59 10.41 5.75 -0.89
CA LEU A 59 10.54 6.59 0.29
C LEU A 59 11.31 5.88 1.42
N THR A 60 11.13 4.57 1.59
CA THR A 60 11.86 3.81 2.62
C THR A 60 13.30 3.50 2.27
N LEU A 61 13.68 3.57 0.99
CA LEU A 61 15.06 3.35 0.56
C LEU A 61 16.07 4.30 1.22
N ALA A 62 15.65 5.49 1.65
CA ALA A 62 16.51 6.46 2.31
C ALA A 62 17.13 5.91 3.60
N ASP A 63 16.33 5.18 4.39
CA ASP A 63 16.74 4.63 5.69
C ASP A 63 16.97 3.11 5.64
N HIS A 64 16.46 2.43 4.62
CA HIS A 64 16.52 0.98 4.45
C HIS A 64 16.94 0.58 3.03
N SER A 65 18.23 0.74 2.72
CA SER A 65 18.80 0.43 1.41
C SER A 65 18.70 -1.06 1.03
N CYS A 66 18.43 -1.95 1.99
CA CYS A 66 18.17 -3.36 1.70
C CYS A 66 16.98 -3.59 0.75
N LEU A 67 16.05 -2.63 0.65
CA LEU A 67 14.86 -2.72 -0.20
C LEU A 67 15.10 -2.37 -1.68
N VAL A 68 16.34 -2.04 -2.10
CA VAL A 68 16.65 -1.71 -3.50
C VAL A 68 16.20 -2.82 -4.45
N THR A 69 16.50 -4.07 -4.11
CA THR A 69 16.10 -5.25 -4.91
C THR A 69 14.57 -5.35 -5.04
N ALA A 70 13.83 -5.00 -3.98
CA ALA A 70 12.37 -4.98 -4.02
C ALA A 70 11.83 -3.85 -4.91
N TYR A 71 12.48 -2.69 -4.91
CA TYR A 71 12.13 -1.55 -5.76
C TYR A 71 12.41 -1.79 -7.24
N GLU A 72 13.56 -2.38 -7.56
CA GLU A 72 13.90 -2.73 -8.95
C GLU A 72 13.02 -3.87 -9.48
N GLY A 73 12.66 -4.82 -8.61
CA GLY A 73 11.78 -5.94 -8.94
C GLY A 73 10.29 -5.61 -8.97
N SER A 74 9.84 -4.43 -8.53
CA SER A 74 8.41 -4.06 -8.48
C SER A 74 7.83 -3.68 -9.85
N LEU A 75 8.20 -4.41 -10.90
CA LEU A 75 7.87 -4.09 -12.30
C LEU A 75 6.43 -4.44 -12.64
N ARG A 76 5.82 -5.40 -11.93
CA ARG A 76 4.45 -5.87 -12.18
C ARG A 76 3.58 -5.78 -10.93
N PRO A 77 2.27 -5.46 -11.08
CA PRO A 77 1.32 -5.52 -9.96
C PRO A 77 1.28 -6.92 -9.35
N GLY A 78 1.25 -6.98 -8.01
CA GLY A 78 1.19 -8.24 -7.26
C GLY A 78 2.50 -9.05 -7.21
N GLU A 79 3.60 -8.55 -7.75
CA GLU A 79 4.90 -9.22 -7.72
C GLU A 79 5.72 -8.75 -6.51
N PHE A 80 5.89 -9.63 -5.53
CA PHE A 80 6.64 -9.36 -4.29
C PHE A 80 7.90 -10.21 -4.12
N ALA A 81 8.33 -10.93 -5.17
CA ALA A 81 9.53 -11.77 -5.12
C ALA A 81 10.81 -10.98 -4.77
N GLY A 82 10.94 -9.76 -5.29
CA GLY A 82 12.05 -8.88 -4.94
C GLY A 82 12.08 -8.49 -3.45
N LEU A 83 10.92 -8.44 -2.80
CA LEU A 83 10.81 -8.18 -1.35
C LEU A 83 11.29 -9.39 -0.55
N ASP A 84 10.91 -10.61 -0.96
CA ASP A 84 11.37 -11.84 -0.31
C ASP A 84 12.90 -11.94 -0.32
N ILE A 85 13.50 -11.70 -1.49
CA ILE A 85 14.95 -11.73 -1.69
C ILE A 85 15.62 -10.64 -0.85
N ALA A 86 15.10 -9.41 -0.88
CA ALA A 86 15.66 -8.29 -0.12
C ALA A 86 15.74 -8.58 1.37
N LEU A 87 14.64 -9.08 1.96
CA LEU A 87 14.52 -9.30 3.40
C LEU A 87 15.24 -10.58 3.86
N SER A 88 15.24 -11.64 3.05
CA SER A 88 15.89 -12.92 3.39
C SER A 88 17.40 -12.82 3.55
N GLN A 89 18.03 -11.80 2.96
CA GLN A 89 19.47 -11.55 3.05
C GLN A 89 19.88 -10.68 4.25
N GLN A 90 18.92 -10.17 5.02
CA GLN A 90 19.19 -9.29 6.18
C GLN A 90 19.28 -10.07 7.48
N THR A 91 19.71 -9.39 8.55
CA THR A 91 19.47 -9.90 9.90
C THR A 91 17.98 -9.86 10.25
N PRO A 92 17.48 -10.67 11.19
CA PRO A 92 16.06 -10.63 11.59
C PRO A 92 15.60 -9.25 12.06
N ALA A 93 16.48 -8.51 12.75
CA ALA A 93 16.19 -7.17 13.24
C ALA A 93 16.05 -6.16 12.10
N GLU A 94 16.98 -6.17 11.13
CA GLU A 94 16.93 -5.30 9.95
C GLU A 94 15.76 -5.65 9.04
N ALA A 95 15.49 -6.95 8.82
CA ALA A 95 14.34 -7.41 8.04
C ALA A 95 13.03 -6.90 8.66
N SER A 96 12.88 -7.04 9.98
CA SER A 96 11.71 -6.56 10.73
C SER A 96 11.57 -5.05 10.65
N ALA A 97 12.66 -4.31 10.89
CA ALA A 97 12.66 -2.86 10.82
C ALA A 97 12.26 -2.36 9.42
N ALA A 98 12.83 -2.95 8.37
CA ALA A 98 12.54 -2.59 6.99
C ALA A 98 11.07 -2.83 6.61
N ILE A 99 10.49 -3.99 6.96
CA ILE A 99 9.08 -4.26 6.65
C ILE A 99 8.13 -3.37 7.46
N ILE A 100 8.44 -3.09 8.73
CA ILE A 100 7.65 -2.18 9.57
C ILE A 100 7.66 -0.77 8.95
N ALA A 101 8.84 -0.26 8.59
CA ALA A 101 8.98 1.05 7.96
C ALA A 101 8.23 1.14 6.64
N LEU A 102 8.27 0.08 5.82
CA LEU A 102 7.57 0.00 4.55
C LEU A 102 6.06 0.01 4.72
N LEU A 103 5.52 -0.76 5.66
CA LEU A 103 4.09 -0.80 5.96
C LEU A 103 3.60 0.54 6.54
N ASN A 104 4.38 1.18 7.42
CA ASN A 104 4.06 2.50 7.96
C ASN A 104 4.00 3.55 6.84
N THR A 105 5.01 3.57 5.96
CA THR A 105 5.06 4.51 4.83
C THR A 105 3.86 4.33 3.90
N PHE A 106 3.47 3.08 3.63
CA PHE A 106 2.29 2.78 2.82
C PHE A 106 0.99 3.23 3.48
N HIS A 107 0.84 2.97 4.78
CA HIS A 107 -0.29 3.43 5.57
C HIS A 107 -0.40 4.96 5.57
N ASP A 108 0.72 5.66 5.73
CA ASP A 108 0.76 7.12 5.67
C ASP A 108 0.34 7.62 4.29
N LEU A 109 0.87 7.03 3.20
CA LEU A 109 0.45 7.39 1.84
C LEU A 109 -1.05 7.18 1.61
N LEU A 110 -1.61 6.06 2.08
CA LEU A 110 -3.05 5.81 2.02
C LEU A 110 -3.84 6.87 2.77
N THR A 111 -3.42 7.21 3.98
CA THR A 111 -4.09 8.22 4.81
C THR A 111 -4.10 9.59 4.13
N HIS A 112 -2.97 9.99 3.52
CA HIS A 112 -2.87 11.24 2.77
C HIS A 112 -3.70 11.23 1.47
N LEU A 113 -3.78 10.10 0.76
CA LEU A 113 -4.62 9.95 -0.44
C LEU A 113 -6.11 9.94 -0.11
N ILE A 114 -6.52 9.24 0.93
CA ILE A 114 -7.92 9.20 1.36
C ILE A 114 -8.35 10.57 1.90
N GLY A 115 -7.47 11.34 2.55
CA GLY A 115 -7.79 12.67 3.06
C GLY A 115 -8.06 13.73 1.99
N GLY A 116 -7.23 13.80 0.94
CA GLY A 116 -7.33 14.86 -0.09
C GLY A 116 -7.93 14.40 -1.42
N SER A 117 -7.49 13.23 -1.93
CA SER A 117 -7.88 12.78 -3.27
C SER A 117 -9.27 12.15 -3.32
N LEU A 118 -9.72 11.50 -2.23
CA LEU A 118 -11.09 11.01 -2.15
C LEU A 118 -12.08 12.17 -2.04
N LEU A 119 -11.74 13.21 -1.25
CA LEU A 119 -12.53 14.44 -1.19
C LEU A 119 -12.66 15.08 -2.59
N GLU A 120 -11.55 15.27 -3.30
CA GLU A 120 -11.57 15.83 -4.67
C GLU A 120 -12.34 14.95 -5.66
N ARG A 121 -12.22 13.61 -5.57
CA ARG A 121 -12.99 12.68 -6.42
C ARG A 121 -14.48 12.69 -6.09
N LEU A 122 -14.86 12.81 -4.82
CA LEU A 122 -16.25 12.94 -4.38
C LEU A 122 -16.83 14.29 -4.83
N LEU A 123 -16.09 15.39 -4.66
CA LEU A 123 -16.49 16.72 -5.14
C LEU A 123 -16.64 16.75 -6.66
N ARG A 124 -15.73 16.08 -7.39
CA ARG A 124 -15.82 15.94 -8.85
C ARG A 124 -17.05 15.11 -9.25
N SER A 125 -17.30 13.98 -8.60
CA SER A 125 -18.48 13.15 -8.85
C SER A 125 -19.81 13.89 -8.63
N VAL A 126 -19.89 14.77 -7.63
CA VAL A 126 -21.06 15.65 -7.41
C VAL A 126 -21.16 16.74 -8.48
N ARG A 127 -20.03 17.32 -8.91
CA ARG A 127 -20.00 18.37 -9.94
C ARG A 127 -20.31 17.84 -11.35
N ASP A 128 -19.89 16.61 -11.63
CA ASP A 128 -20.09 15.94 -12.93
C ASP A 128 -21.46 15.27 -13.04
N LYS A 129 -22.27 15.25 -11.97
CA LYS A 129 -23.67 14.83 -12.07
C LYS A 129 -24.42 15.90 -12.88
N PRO A 130 -24.86 15.60 -14.12
CA PRO A 130 -25.69 16.56 -14.82
C PRO A 130 -26.97 16.72 -14.00
N PHE A 131 -27.32 17.97 -13.71
CA PHE A 131 -28.69 18.29 -13.34
C PHE A 131 -29.54 17.91 -14.56
N SER A 132 -30.10 16.70 -14.58
CA SER A 132 -31.22 16.37 -15.46
C SER A 132 -32.42 17.20 -15.01
N GLY A 133 -32.39 18.48 -15.35
CA GLY A 133 -33.60 19.24 -15.59
C GLY A 133 -34.14 18.75 -16.92
N ASP A 134 -35.03 17.77 -16.87
CA ASP A 134 -35.92 17.45 -17.99
C ASP A 134 -36.84 18.67 -18.19
N ALA A 135 -36.34 19.64 -18.96
CA ALA A 135 -37.17 20.73 -19.45
C ALA A 135 -38.01 20.17 -20.60
N VAL A 136 -39.17 19.59 -20.23
CA VAL A 136 -40.26 19.29 -21.16
C VAL A 136 -40.57 20.57 -21.95
N LYS A 137 -40.15 20.60 -23.22
CA LYS A 137 -40.60 21.62 -24.17
C LYS A 137 -41.90 21.15 -24.79
N ASP A 138 -43.01 21.61 -24.22
CA ASP A 138 -44.25 21.75 -24.96
C ASP A 138 -44.11 22.93 -25.92
N THR A 139 -44.05 22.65 -27.23
CA THR A 139 -44.46 23.61 -28.26
C THR A 139 -45.11 22.85 -29.41
N SER A 140 -46.44 22.73 -29.36
CA SER A 140 -47.29 22.57 -30.56
C SER A 140 -47.47 23.92 -31.25
N PRO A 141 -47.69 23.89 -32.57
CA PRO A 141 -48.99 24.28 -33.11
C PRO A 141 -49.64 23.23 -34.03
#